data_AF-A0A969NS77-F1
#
_entry.id   AF-A0A969NS77-F1
#
_cell.length_a   1.000
_cell.length_b   1.000
_cell.length_c   1.000
_cell.angle_alpha   90.00
_cell.angle_beta   90.00
_cell.angle_gamma   90.00
#
_symmetry.space_group_name_H-M   'P 1'
#
loop_
_entity.id
_entity.type
_entity.pdbx_description
1 polymer ?
#
loop_
_entity_poly.entity_id
_entity_poly.type
_entity_poly.pdbx_seq_one_letter_code
_entity_poly.pdbx_strand_id
1 'polypeptide(L)' 'MNSNVSILADIPEELHFSLKSYLETHPHWDQDRVFAAALSLFLLQNNTSQAIDPDQSHRACAKVYLEALFQSN' A
#
# COMPACT_ATOMS: atom_id res chain seq x y z
N MET A 1 -5.40 -18.50 2.42
CA MET A 1 -6.19 -17.79 3.45
C MET A 1 -5.80 -16.32 3.36
N ASN A 2 -6.52 -15.54 2.56
CA ASN A 2 -6.17 -14.15 2.31
C ASN A 2 -6.84 -13.31 3.41
N SER A 3 -6.17 -13.22 4.56
CA SER A 3 -6.60 -12.39 5.68
C SER A 3 -6.39 -10.92 5.32
N ASN A 4 -7.26 -10.38 4.46
CA ASN A 4 -7.32 -8.95 4.24
C ASN A 4 -7.88 -8.31 5.52
N VAL A 5 -7.09 -7.44 6.14
CA VAL A 5 -7.51 -6.70 7.32
C VAL A 5 -8.05 -5.36 6.82
N SER A 6 -9.34 -5.12 7.02
CA SER A 6 -9.92 -3.81 6.73
C SER A 6 -9.36 -2.78 7.71
N ILE A 7 -8.74 -1.74 7.16
CA ILE A 7 -8.20 -0.62 7.93
C ILE A 7 -9.17 0.55 7.75
N LEU A 8 -9.70 1.07 8.85
CA LEU A 8 -10.53 2.27 8.85
C LEU A 8 -9.67 3.41 9.39
N ALA A 9 -9.34 4.36 8.52
CA ALA A 9 -8.49 5.49 8.83
C ALA A 9 -9.09 6.76 8.22
N ASP A 10 -9.19 7.80 9.03
CA ASP A 10 -9.53 9.13 8.55
C ASP A 10 -8.32 9.72 7.80
N ILE A 11 -8.55 10.10 6.54
CA ILE A 11 -7.55 10.77 5.71
C ILE A 11 -7.97 12.23 5.47
N PRO A 12 -7.01 13.17 5.38
CA PRO A 12 -7.33 14.56 5.05
C PRO A 12 -7.99 14.66 3.67
N GLU A 13 -8.98 15.54 3.56
CA GLU A 13 -9.82 15.70 2.35
C GLU A 13 -9.00 16.02 1.09
N GLU A 14 -7.91 16.79 1.23
CA GLU A 14 -7.00 17.13 0.13
C GLU A 14 -6.29 15.89 -0.44
N LEU A 15 -5.93 14.92 0.42
CA LEU A 15 -5.32 13.66 0.03
C LEU A 15 -6.35 12.75 -0.63
N HIS A 16 -7.57 12.69 -0.09
CA HIS A 16 -8.69 11.98 -0.71
C HIS A 16 -8.99 12.51 -2.11
N PHE A 17 -9.00 13.83 -2.30
CA PHE A 17 -9.24 14.43 -3.62
C PHE A 17 -8.13 14.08 -4.61
N SER A 18 -6.87 14.16 -4.19
CA SER A 18 -5.72 13.79 -5.02
C SER A 18 -5.74 12.29 -5.39
N LEU A 19 -6.09 11.42 -4.44
CA LEU A 19 -6.25 9.98 -4.68
C LEU A 19 -7.37 9.70 -5.68
N LYS A 20 -8.52 10.35 -5.51
CA LYS A 20 -9.64 10.21 -6.44
C LYS A 20 -9.26 10.64 -7.86
N SER A 21 -8.59 11.77 -8.02
CA SER A 21 -8.11 12.25 -9.32
C SER A 21 -7.09 11.29 -9.95
N TYR A 22 -6.22 10.68 -9.14
CA TYR A 22 -5.28 9.66 -9.62
C TYR A 22 -5.98 8.39 -10.10
N LEU A 23 -6.99 7.90 -9.36
CA LEU A 23 -7.80 6.73 -9.72
C LEU A 23 -8.63 6.98 -10.98
N GLU A 24 -9.20 8.18 -11.14
CA GLU A 24 -9.93 8.56 -12.37
C GLU A 24 -9.04 8.51 -13.61
N THR A 25 -7.73 8.76 -13.45
CA THR A 25 -6.75 8.69 -14.55
C THR A 25 -6.21 7.27 -14.78
N HIS A 26 -6.34 6.38 -13.79
CA HIS A 26 -5.82 5.02 -13.81
C HIS A 26 -6.93 4.01 -13.50
N PRO A 27 -7.78 3.64 -14.48
CA PRO A 27 -8.94 2.77 -14.25
C PRO A 27 -8.61 1.33 -13.84
N HIS A 28 -7.32 0.97 -13.82
CA HIS A 28 -6.81 -0.33 -13.37
C HIS A 28 -6.35 -0.32 -11.90
N TRP A 29 -6.45 0.83 -11.24
CA TRP A 29 -6.07 1.03 -9.85
C TRP A 29 -7.32 1.22 -9.01
N ASP A 30 -7.33 0.56 -7.86
CA ASP A 30 -8.34 0.70 -6.82
C ASP A 30 -7.76 1.43 -5.61
N GLN A 31 -8.63 2.03 -4.81
CA GLN A 31 -8.25 2.73 -3.58
C GLN A 31 -7.40 1.82 -2.67
N ASP A 32 -7.86 0.59 -2.40
CA ASP A 32 -7.12 -0.39 -1.60
C ASP A 32 -5.74 -0.70 -2.17
N ARG A 33 -5.60 -0.74 -3.50
CA ARG A 33 -4.34 -1.01 -4.19
C ARG A 33 -3.35 0.13 -4.02
N VAL A 34 -3.82 1.37 -4.15
CA VAL A 34 -3.00 2.57 -3.90
C VAL A 34 -2.58 2.62 -2.43
N PHE A 35 -3.49 2.35 -1.50
CA PHE A 35 -3.16 2.31 -0.07
C PHE A 35 -2.17 1.20 0.27
N ALA A 36 -2.37 -0.01 -0.27
CA ALA A 36 -1.44 -1.12 -0.07
C ALA A 36 -0.05 -0.79 -0.62
N ALA A 37 0.04 -0.21 -1.82
CA ALA A 37 1.30 0.21 -2.41
C ALA A 37 1.99 1.31 -1.58
N ALA A 38 1.25 2.36 -1.21
CA ALA A 38 1.78 3.48 -0.45
C ALA A 38 2.24 3.05 0.96
N LEU A 39 1.43 2.25 1.65
CA LEU A 39 1.74 1.73 2.99
C LEU A 39 2.95 0.79 2.93
N SER A 40 3.00 -0.12 1.96
CA SER A 40 4.13 -1.05 1.79
C SER A 40 5.42 -0.32 1.47
N LEU A 41 5.37 0.70 0.62
CA LEU A 41 6.53 1.54 0.30
C LEU A 41 6.99 2.35 1.51
N PHE A 42 6.06 2.97 2.24
CA PHE A 42 6.37 3.71 3.46
C PHE A 42 7.00 2.79 4.50
N LEU A 43 6.42 1.60 4.71
CA LEU A 43 6.98 0.60 5.61
C LEU A 43 8.34 0.11 5.13
N LEU A 44 8.56 -0.11 3.84
CA LEU A 44 9.86 -0.53 3.30
C LEU A 44 10.94 0.53 3.51
N GLN A 45 10.60 1.80 3.35
CA GLN A 45 11.50 2.93 3.60
C GLN A 45 11.80 3.15 5.09
N ASN A 46 10.82 2.91 5.98
CA ASN A 46 10.94 3.20 7.42
C ASN A 46 11.26 1.97 8.31
N ASN A 47 10.95 0.74 7.90
CA ASN A 47 11.17 -0.49 8.70
C ASN A 47 12.62 -1.01 8.67
N THR A 48 13.51 -0.41 7.89
CA THR A 48 14.95 -0.73 7.93
C THR A 48 15.54 -0.62 9.35
N SER A 49 14.88 0.11 10.27
CA SER A 49 15.48 0.47 11.55
C SER A 49 14.86 -0.17 12.80
N GLN A 50 13.64 -0.74 12.76
CA GLN A 50 12.90 -1.09 14.00
C GLN A 50 12.09 -2.40 14.02
N ALA A 51 12.12 -3.22 12.95
CA ALA A 51 11.39 -4.48 12.96
C ALA A 51 12.09 -5.56 13.80
N ILE A 52 11.29 -6.37 14.52
CA ILE A 52 11.73 -7.50 15.36
C ILE A 52 12.53 -8.53 14.54
N ASP A 53 12.22 -8.62 13.24
CA ASP A 53 12.95 -9.38 12.22
C ASP A 53 12.99 -8.54 10.92
N PRO A 54 14.03 -7.72 10.69
CA PRO A 54 14.07 -6.75 9.60
C PRO A 54 14.01 -7.41 8.22
N ASP A 55 14.57 -8.61 8.08
CA ASP A 55 14.63 -9.35 6.82
C ASP A 55 13.24 -9.87 6.39
N GLN A 56 12.45 -10.38 7.33
CA GLN A 56 11.14 -10.95 7.03
C GLN A 56 10.07 -9.87 6.79
N SER A 57 10.07 -8.81 7.59
CA SER A 57 9.14 -7.68 7.44
C SER A 57 9.41 -6.90 6.14
N HIS A 58 10.68 -6.66 5.82
CA HIS A 58 11.07 -6.02 4.56
C HIS A 58 10.65 -6.85 3.34
N ARG A 59 10.88 -8.18 3.37
CA ARG A 59 10.48 -9.07 2.27
C ARG A 59 8.96 -9.16 2.12
N ALA A 60 8.20 -9.12 3.22
CA ALA A 60 6.75 -9.10 3.17
C ALA A 60 6.22 -7.79 2.56
N CYS A 61 6.71 -6.64 3.01
CA CYS A 61 6.34 -5.33 2.45
C CYS A 61 6.72 -5.21 0.97
N ALA A 62 7.93 -5.65 0.59
CA ALA A 62 8.37 -5.65 -0.81
C ALA A 62 7.47 -6.52 -1.70
N LYS A 63 7.01 -7.67 -1.20
CA LYS A 63 6.05 -8.53 -1.92
C LYS A 63 4.72 -7.81 -2.12
N VAL A 64 4.13 -7.24 -1.06
CA VAL A 64 2.85 -6.53 -1.16
C VAL A 64 2.96 -5.32 -2.08
N TYR A 65 4.08 -4.59 -2.06
CA TYR A 65 4.33 -3.49 -3.00
C TYR A 65 4.40 -3.96 -4.46
N LEU A 66 5.12 -5.05 -4.73
CA LEU A 66 5.20 -5.63 -6.08
C LEU A 66 3.85 -6.19 -6.53
N GLU A 67 3.11 -6.88 -5.67
CA GLU A 67 1.75 -7.33 -5.97
C GLU A 67 0.84 -6.13 -6.26
N ALA A 68 0.87 -5.07 -5.43
CA ALA A 68 0.11 -3.86 -5.68
C ALA A 68 0.52 -3.16 -6.99
N LEU A 69 1.75 -3.29 -7.50
CA LEU A 69 2.15 -2.72 -8.79
C LEU A 69 1.83 -3.63 -9.99
N PHE A 70 2.01 -4.94 -9.86
CA PHE A 70 1.99 -5.89 -10.97
C PHE A 70 0.72 -6.74 -11.06
N GLN A 71 -0.11 -6.78 -10.01
CA GLN A 71 -1.34 -7.57 -9.99
C GLN A 71 -2.47 -6.77 -10.65
N SER A 72 -2.38 -6.69 -11.97
CA SER A 72 -3.47 -6.42 -12.90
C SER A 72 -3.69 -7.68 -13.72
N ASN A 73 -4.52 -8.59 -13.22
CA ASN A 73 -5.14 -9.65 -14.02
C ASN A 73 -6.51 -9.98 -13.44
#